data_AF-A0A2G2DVT7-F1
#
_entry.id   AF-A0A2G2DVT7-F1
#
_cell.length_a   1.000
_cell.length_b   1.000
_cell.length_c   1.000
_cell.angle_alpha   90.00
_cell.angle_beta   90.00
_cell.angle_gamma   90.00
#
_symmetry.space_group_name_H-M   'P 1'
#
loop_
_entity.id
_entity.type
_entity.pdbx_description
1 polymer ?
#
loop_
_entity_poly.entity_id
_entity_poly.type
_entity_poly.pdbx_seq_one_letter_code
_entity_poly.pdbx_strand_id
1 'polypeptide(L)'
;MFKINKLWLVTLCTVFLYGLGVAAAVAKDYPFSWSANGEPVQGYKLYYKKAGSAGPPFAGTDANEGVSPIDLGKVTSFTVTGLEDNTTYRFALTAYNGSEESDLTDVITVFPELTPLAANVSVNSQTGEAPLTVNFNGSASTGSIATYSWVFG
;
A
#
# COMPACT_ATOMS: atom_id res chain seq x y z
N MET A 1 38.16 -42.62 -42.30
CA MET A 1 37.05 -41.64 -42.40
C MET A 1 36.21 -41.80 -41.15
N PHE A 2 36.25 -40.80 -40.27
CA PHE A 2 35.68 -40.78 -38.91
C PHE A 2 34.15 -40.85 -38.90
N LYS A 3 33.54 -41.53 -37.91
CA LYS A 3 32.27 -41.09 -37.31
C LYS A 3 32.21 -41.47 -35.83
N ILE A 4 31.79 -40.49 -35.04
CA ILE A 4 32.00 -40.29 -33.61
C ILE A 4 30.77 -40.77 -32.83
N ASN A 5 31.00 -41.48 -31.72
CA ASN A 5 30.03 -41.75 -30.65
C ASN A 5 29.62 -40.44 -29.97
N LYS A 6 28.31 -40.23 -29.75
CA LYS A 6 27.82 -39.25 -28.78
C LYS A 6 26.82 -39.88 -27.83
N LEU A 7 27.34 -40.18 -26.65
CA LEU A 7 26.62 -40.40 -25.39
C LEU A 7 25.88 -39.10 -25.03
N TRP A 8 24.56 -39.14 -24.91
CA TRP A 8 23.80 -38.00 -24.39
C TRP A 8 23.70 -38.13 -22.87
N LEU A 9 24.45 -37.27 -22.17
CA LEU A 9 24.29 -37.02 -20.74
C LEU A 9 23.07 -36.11 -20.56
N VAL A 10 21.96 -36.65 -20.06
CA VAL A 10 20.81 -35.82 -19.65
C VAL A 10 21.12 -35.29 -18.25
N THR A 11 21.71 -34.11 -18.18
CA THR A 11 21.82 -33.36 -16.91
C THR A 11 20.47 -32.72 -16.63
N LEU A 12 19.71 -33.30 -15.69
CA LEU A 12 18.48 -32.71 -15.16
C LEU A 12 18.85 -31.50 -14.29
N CYS A 13 18.84 -30.30 -14.86
CA CYS A 13 18.99 -29.06 -14.11
C CYS A 13 17.64 -28.77 -13.44
N THR A 14 17.46 -29.21 -12.20
CA THR A 14 16.35 -28.75 -11.36
C THR A 14 16.60 -27.29 -11.01
N VAL A 15 15.97 -26.39 -11.78
CA VAL A 15 15.85 -24.98 -11.40
C VAL A 15 14.91 -24.93 -10.21
N PHE A 16 15.47 -24.89 -9.00
CA PHE A 16 14.71 -24.55 -7.80
C PHE A 16 14.42 -23.05 -7.87
N LEU A 17 13.29 -22.73 -8.50
CA LEU A 17 12.77 -21.37 -8.54
C LEU A 17 12.35 -21.04 -7.10
N TYR A 18 13.22 -20.39 -6.34
CA TYR A 18 12.80 -19.72 -5.12
C TYR A 18 11.78 -18.68 -5.55
N GLY A 19 10.50 -18.99 -5.36
CA GLY A 19 9.44 -18.02 -5.46
C GLY A 19 9.80 -16.91 -4.48
N LEU A 20 10.30 -15.79 -5.00
CA LEU A 20 10.27 -14.55 -4.26
C LEU A 20 8.78 -14.31 -4.01
N GLY A 21 8.32 -14.64 -2.81
CA GLY A 21 7.02 -14.20 -2.34
C GLY A 21 7.08 -12.70 -2.27
N VAL A 22 6.70 -12.02 -3.35
CA VAL A 22 6.28 -10.62 -3.25
C VAL A 22 5.05 -10.68 -2.37
N ALA A 23 5.19 -10.20 -1.13
CA ALA A 23 4.04 -9.84 -0.34
C ALA A 23 3.21 -8.91 -1.23
N ALA A 24 2.00 -9.33 -1.60
CA ALA A 24 1.09 -8.43 -2.29
C ALA A 24 0.91 -7.23 -1.36
N ALA A 25 1.40 -6.07 -1.77
CA ALA A 25 1.03 -4.83 -1.12
C ALA A 25 -0.49 -4.77 -1.16
N VAL A 26 -1.12 -4.64 0.00
CA VAL A 26 -2.55 -4.35 0.05
C VAL A 26 -2.72 -3.01 -0.67
N ALA A 27 -3.61 -2.94 -1.64
CA ALA A 27 -3.87 -1.73 -2.40
C ALA A 27 -4.98 -0.92 -1.72
N LYS A 28 -4.85 0.40 -1.75
CA LYS A 28 -5.82 1.37 -1.24
C LYS A 28 -6.13 2.41 -2.33
N ASP A 29 -7.41 2.75 -2.42
CA ASP A 29 -7.91 3.74 -3.37
C ASP A 29 -8.28 5.04 -2.65
N TYR A 30 -8.01 6.18 -3.28
CA TYR A 30 -8.25 7.51 -2.72
C TYR A 30 -9.17 8.32 -3.64
N PRO A 31 -10.45 8.51 -3.27
CA PRO A 31 -11.38 9.32 -4.04
C PRO A 31 -11.19 10.82 -3.77
N PHE A 32 -11.18 11.61 -4.83
CA PHE A 32 -11.10 13.07 -4.81
C PHE A 32 -12.31 13.68 -5.52
N SER A 33 -12.79 14.81 -5.02
CA SER A 33 -13.78 15.66 -5.69
C SER A 33 -13.47 17.13 -5.43
N TRP A 34 -13.75 17.99 -6.40
CA TRP A 34 -13.50 19.43 -6.32
C TRP A 34 -14.56 20.23 -7.06
N SER A 35 -14.62 21.53 -6.76
CA SER A 35 -15.48 22.46 -7.50
C SER A 35 -14.82 22.87 -8.81
N ALA A 36 -15.59 22.95 -9.90
CA ALA A 36 -15.09 23.45 -11.17
C ALA A 36 -14.64 24.92 -11.03
N ASN A 37 -13.61 25.30 -11.79
CA ASN A 37 -13.22 26.71 -11.93
C ASN A 37 -14.38 27.54 -12.50
N GLY A 38 -14.49 28.80 -12.06
CA GLY A 38 -15.46 29.75 -12.61
C GLY A 38 -15.12 30.15 -14.06
N GLU A 39 -13.85 30.13 -14.42
CA GLU A 39 -13.35 30.34 -15.77
C GLU A 39 -13.26 29.01 -16.55
N PRO A 40 -13.41 29.03 -17.89
CA PRO A 40 -13.30 27.82 -18.70
C PRO A 40 -11.87 27.27 -18.70
N VAL A 41 -11.75 26.00 -18.32
CA VAL A 41 -10.49 25.23 -18.39
C VAL A 41 -10.65 24.03 -19.33
N GLN A 42 -9.52 23.54 -19.84
CA GLN A 42 -9.48 22.34 -20.70
C GLN A 42 -9.37 21.05 -19.88
N GLY A 43 -8.77 21.11 -18.69
CA GLY A 43 -8.73 19.96 -17.79
C GLY A 43 -7.94 20.22 -16.51
N TYR A 44 -7.68 19.13 -15.80
CA TYR A 44 -6.93 19.12 -14.55
C TYR A 44 -5.82 18.08 -14.60
N LYS A 45 -4.73 18.33 -13.88
CA LYS A 45 -3.70 17.33 -13.60
C LYS A 45 -3.62 17.06 -12.11
N LEU A 46 -3.46 15.79 -11.75
CA LEU A 46 -3.22 15.35 -10.37
C LEU A 46 -1.75 15.01 -10.18
N TYR A 47 -1.15 15.69 -9.21
CA TYR A 47 0.21 15.47 -8.76
C TYR A 47 0.17 14.62 -7.51
N TYR A 48 1.02 13.60 -7.44
CA TYR A 48 1.12 12.78 -6.23
C TYR A 48 2.54 12.32 -5.94
N LYS A 49 2.79 11.95 -4.69
CA LYS A 49 4.03 11.27 -4.29
C LYS A 49 3.85 10.44 -3.02
N LYS A 50 4.71 9.43 -2.91
CA LYS A 50 4.88 8.59 -1.72
C LYS A 50 5.87 9.23 -0.75
N ALA A 51 5.46 9.40 0.51
CA ALA A 51 6.27 9.94 1.60
C ALA A 51 6.93 11.32 1.31
N GLY A 52 7.88 11.74 2.17
CA GLY A 52 8.65 12.96 1.99
C GLY A 52 7.95 14.27 2.41
N SER A 53 8.47 15.41 1.94
CA SER A 53 8.01 16.77 2.27
C SER A 53 6.62 17.08 1.72
N ALA A 54 5.93 18.11 2.23
CA ALA A 54 4.62 18.54 1.73
C ALA A 54 4.66 19.37 0.42
N GLY A 55 5.78 19.40 -0.30
CA GLY A 55 5.94 20.24 -1.50
C GLY A 55 6.52 19.47 -2.69
N PRO A 56 6.79 20.13 -3.82
CA PRO A 56 7.44 19.51 -4.97
C PRO A 56 8.84 18.96 -4.63
N PRO A 57 9.38 18.04 -5.45
CA PRO A 57 8.75 17.45 -6.62
C PRO A 57 7.73 16.37 -6.26
N PHE A 58 6.65 16.27 -7.05
CA PHE A 58 5.66 15.20 -6.98
C PHE A 58 6.02 14.12 -8.01
N ALA A 59 6.74 13.10 -7.58
CA ALA A 59 7.33 12.06 -8.43
C ALA A 59 6.75 10.66 -8.12
N GLY A 60 5.45 10.56 -7.86
CA GLY A 60 4.75 9.28 -7.69
C GLY A 60 4.78 8.44 -8.97
N THR A 61 4.88 7.11 -8.82
CA THR A 61 4.99 6.15 -9.94
C THR A 61 4.17 4.88 -9.77
N ASP A 62 3.47 4.75 -8.65
CA ASP A 62 2.88 3.55 -8.12
C ASP A 62 1.34 3.52 -8.20
N ALA A 63 0.71 4.58 -8.70
CA ALA A 63 -0.72 4.57 -9.01
C ALA A 63 -1.01 3.81 -10.31
N ASN A 64 -2.17 3.15 -10.36
CA ASN A 64 -2.61 2.43 -11.56
C ASN A 64 -2.87 3.37 -12.75
N GLU A 65 -3.23 4.63 -12.48
CA GLU A 65 -3.52 5.62 -13.51
C GLU A 65 -2.25 6.23 -14.11
N GLY A 66 -1.08 5.89 -13.56
CA GLY A 66 0.23 6.21 -14.13
C GLY A 66 1.09 7.10 -13.24
N VAL A 67 2.17 7.62 -13.84
CA VAL A 67 3.15 8.46 -13.16
C VAL A 67 2.61 9.87 -12.93
N SER A 68 3.04 10.50 -11.84
CA SER A 68 2.74 11.90 -11.56
C SER A 68 3.46 12.83 -12.56
N PRO A 69 2.80 13.87 -13.11
CA PRO A 69 1.37 14.17 -12.97
C PRO A 69 0.48 13.31 -13.88
N ILE A 70 -0.71 12.95 -13.39
CA ILE A 70 -1.75 12.24 -14.14
C ILE A 70 -2.68 13.28 -14.77
N ASP A 71 -2.86 13.24 -16.09
CA ASP A 71 -3.86 14.07 -16.78
C ASP A 71 -5.25 13.47 -16.61
N LEU A 72 -6.14 14.22 -15.96
CA LEU A 72 -7.50 13.79 -15.66
C LEU A 72 -8.50 14.23 -16.74
N GLY A 73 -8.09 15.14 -17.63
CA GLY A 73 -9.00 15.86 -18.52
C GLY A 73 -10.01 16.72 -17.76
N LYS A 74 -11.16 16.99 -18.40
CA LYS A 74 -12.20 17.88 -17.87
C LYS A 74 -13.19 17.14 -16.97
N VAL A 75 -12.74 16.79 -15.77
CA VAL A 75 -13.55 16.15 -14.71
C VAL A 75 -13.52 16.98 -13.43
N THR A 76 -14.41 16.68 -12.50
CA THR A 76 -14.44 17.29 -11.14
C THR A 76 -14.40 16.24 -10.03
N SER A 77 -14.08 15.00 -10.39
CA SER A 77 -13.91 13.88 -9.48
C SER A 77 -12.98 12.85 -10.10
N PHE A 78 -12.14 12.21 -9.29
CA PHE A 78 -11.22 11.18 -9.74
C PHE A 78 -10.84 10.27 -8.56
N THR A 79 -10.59 8.99 -8.82
CA THR A 79 -10.09 8.06 -7.81
C THR A 79 -8.70 7.60 -8.24
N VAL A 80 -7.70 7.80 -7.37
CA VAL A 80 -6.36 7.24 -7.57
C VAL A 80 -6.35 5.84 -6.96
N THR A 81 -6.08 4.81 -7.75
CA THR A 81 -6.19 3.42 -7.35
C THR A 81 -4.85 2.70 -7.29
N GLY A 82 -4.80 1.59 -6.54
CA GLY A 82 -3.63 0.71 -6.53
C GLY A 82 -2.46 1.18 -5.68
N LEU A 83 -2.64 2.27 -4.91
CA LEU A 83 -1.60 2.79 -4.04
C LEU A 83 -1.37 1.87 -2.83
N GLU A 84 -0.16 1.88 -2.29
CA GLU A 84 0.19 1.01 -1.18
C GLU A 84 -0.60 1.38 0.08
N ASP A 85 -1.24 0.40 0.70
CA ASP A 85 -1.89 0.58 1.99
C ASP A 85 -0.87 0.88 3.09
N ASN A 86 -1.32 1.46 4.20
CA ASN A 86 -0.47 1.82 5.33
C ASN A 86 0.74 2.72 4.95
N THR A 87 0.57 3.55 3.91
CA THR A 87 1.60 4.47 3.40
C THR A 87 1.11 5.92 3.40
N THR A 88 2.01 6.85 3.68
CA THR A 88 1.71 8.29 3.55
C THR A 88 1.80 8.74 2.10
N TYR A 89 0.73 9.35 1.59
CA TYR A 89 0.68 9.97 0.27
C TYR A 89 0.37 11.46 0.36
N ARG A 90 0.80 12.19 -0.66
CA ARG A 90 0.57 13.63 -0.79
C ARG A 90 0.09 13.94 -2.19
N PHE A 91 -0.95 14.74 -2.28
CA PHE A 91 -1.65 15.06 -3.52
C PHE A 91 -1.83 16.57 -3.69
N ALA A 92 -1.82 17.03 -4.93
CA ALA A 92 -2.16 18.38 -5.31
C ALA A 92 -2.75 18.39 -6.73
N LEU A 93 -3.52 19.41 -7.08
CA LEU A 93 -4.08 19.57 -8.42
C LEU A 93 -3.59 20.86 -9.08
N THR A 94 -3.55 20.86 -10.41
CA THR A 94 -3.53 22.07 -11.24
C THR A 94 -4.69 22.04 -12.22
N ALA A 95 -5.13 23.21 -12.67
CA ALA A 95 -5.97 23.33 -13.86
C ALA A 95 -5.10 23.75 -15.05
N TYR A 96 -5.47 23.34 -16.27
CA TYR A 96 -4.74 23.72 -17.47
C TYR A 96 -5.63 24.24 -18.60
N ASN A 97 -5.03 25.09 -19.43
CA ASN A 97 -5.62 25.59 -20.67
C ASN A 97 -4.56 25.54 -21.78
N GLY A 98 -4.56 24.47 -22.57
CA GLY A 98 -3.48 24.21 -23.53
C GLY A 98 -2.19 23.84 -22.81
N SER A 99 -1.11 24.57 -23.10
CA SER A 99 0.20 24.36 -22.47
C SER A 99 0.39 25.11 -21.15
N GLU A 100 -0.57 25.96 -20.76
CA GLU A 100 -0.52 26.74 -19.53
C GLU A 100 -1.15 25.97 -18.38
N GLU A 101 -0.50 26.00 -17.21
CA GLU A 101 -1.00 25.40 -15.97
C GLU A 101 -1.08 26.45 -14.86
N SER A 102 -2.07 26.30 -13.99
CA SER A 102 -2.19 27.11 -12.78
C SER A 102 -1.13 26.75 -11.74
N ASP A 103 -1.08 27.53 -10.66
CA ASP A 103 -0.45 27.10 -9.43
C ASP A 103 -1.10 25.83 -8.88
N LEU A 104 -0.33 25.09 -8.07
CA LEU A 104 -0.81 23.93 -7.33
C LEU A 104 -1.84 24.36 -6.28
N THR A 105 -2.83 23.50 -6.05
CA THR A 105 -3.66 23.59 -4.84
C THR A 105 -2.81 23.40 -3.57
N ASP A 106 -3.42 23.66 -2.42
CA ASP A 106 -2.91 23.15 -1.16
C ASP A 106 -2.69 21.64 -1.21
N VAL A 107 -1.65 21.19 -0.50
CA VAL A 107 -1.22 19.80 -0.54
C VAL A 107 -2.02 18.98 0.47
N ILE A 108 -2.81 18.05 -0.06
CA ILE A 108 -3.57 17.09 0.72
C ILE A 108 -2.60 15.99 1.15
N THR A 109 -2.46 15.77 2.46
CA THR A 109 -1.63 14.69 3.00
C THR A 109 -2.53 13.62 3.60
N VAL A 110 -2.39 12.40 3.10
CA VAL A 110 -3.10 11.23 3.60
C VAL A 110 -2.13 10.37 4.40
N PHE A 111 -2.49 10.08 5.64
CA PHE A 111 -1.72 9.24 6.54
C PHE A 111 -2.26 7.81 6.56
N PRO A 112 -1.42 6.82 6.89
CA PRO A 112 -1.88 5.46 7.14
C PRO A 112 -2.97 5.41 8.21
N GLU A 113 -3.95 4.52 8.04
CA GLU A 113 -4.89 4.17 9.09
C GLU A 113 -4.14 3.44 10.22
N LEU A 114 -4.07 4.05 11.41
CA LEU A 114 -3.48 3.40 12.57
C LEU A 114 -4.52 2.48 13.21
N THR A 115 -4.23 1.18 13.23
CA THR A 115 -4.96 0.25 14.12
C THR A 115 -4.52 0.51 15.56
N PRO A 116 -5.43 0.88 16.47
CA PRO A 116 -5.05 1.12 17.86
C PRO A 116 -4.51 -0.18 18.48
N LEU A 117 -3.41 -0.06 19.23
CA LEU A 117 -2.88 -1.15 20.03
C LEU A 117 -3.82 -1.40 21.21
N ALA A 118 -4.43 -2.58 21.26
CA ALA A 118 -5.23 -3.00 22.40
C ALA A 118 -4.82 -4.41 22.81
N ALA A 119 -4.44 -4.58 24.07
CA ALA A 119 -4.20 -5.89 24.65
C ALA A 119 -5.53 -6.48 25.13
N ASN A 120 -5.91 -7.64 24.59
CA ASN A 120 -7.10 -8.36 25.00
C ASN A 120 -6.72 -9.81 25.33
N VAL A 121 -6.97 -10.20 26.58
CA VAL A 121 -6.64 -11.52 27.11
C VAL A 121 -7.90 -12.16 27.67
N SER A 122 -8.11 -13.42 27.32
CA SER A 122 -9.19 -14.25 27.86
C SER A 122 -8.64 -15.56 28.42
N VAL A 123 -9.41 -16.16 29.34
CA VAL A 123 -9.09 -17.45 29.96
C VAL A 123 -10.27 -18.40 29.83
N ASN A 124 -10.00 -19.70 29.70
CA ASN A 124 -11.03 -20.74 29.61
C ASN A 124 -11.74 -21.00 30.96
N SER A 125 -11.03 -20.90 32.08
CA SER A 125 -11.59 -21.01 33.43
C SER A 125 -10.72 -20.29 34.46
N GLN A 126 -11.34 -19.80 35.52
CA GLN A 126 -10.66 -19.18 36.68
C GLN A 126 -10.72 -20.06 37.93
N THR A 127 -11.52 -21.13 37.92
CA THR A 127 -11.75 -22.03 39.06
C THR A 127 -11.95 -23.47 38.59
N GLY A 128 -11.77 -24.44 39.50
CA GLY A 128 -11.98 -25.86 39.24
C GLY A 128 -11.27 -26.76 40.26
N GLU A 129 -11.53 -28.06 40.17
CA GLU A 129 -10.86 -29.08 41.00
C GLU A 129 -9.47 -29.43 40.43
N ALA A 130 -8.57 -29.87 41.30
CA ALA A 130 -7.20 -30.19 40.90
C ALA A 130 -7.10 -31.56 40.19
N PRO A 131 -6.28 -31.69 39.14
CA PRO A 131 -5.50 -30.64 38.47
C PRO A 131 -6.34 -29.81 37.49
N LEU A 132 -6.28 -28.48 37.59
CA LEU A 132 -6.97 -27.55 36.68
C LEU A 132 -6.04 -27.11 35.55
N THR A 133 -6.47 -27.31 34.31
CA THR A 133 -5.78 -26.74 33.14
C THR A 133 -6.39 -25.40 32.74
N VAL A 134 -5.57 -24.34 32.75
CA VAL A 134 -5.96 -22.99 32.33
C VAL A 134 -5.26 -22.63 31.03
N ASN A 135 -6.01 -22.14 30.06
CA ASN A 135 -5.54 -21.67 28.76
C ASN A 135 -5.74 -20.16 28.67
N PHE A 136 -4.67 -19.44 28.37
CA PHE A 136 -4.69 -18.00 28.10
C PHE A 136 -4.73 -17.76 26.60
N ASN A 137 -5.65 -16.90 26.15
CA ASN A 137 -5.79 -16.52 24.76
C ASN A 137 -5.68 -15.00 24.59
N GLY A 138 -4.62 -14.56 23.89
CA GLY A 138 -4.37 -13.16 23.54
C GLY A 138 -4.78 -12.77 22.10
N SER A 139 -5.39 -13.69 21.34
CA SER A 139 -5.65 -13.53 19.89
C SER A 139 -6.62 -12.40 19.54
N ALA A 140 -7.35 -11.88 20.52
CA ALA A 140 -8.26 -10.75 20.34
C ALA A 140 -7.56 -9.38 20.47
N SER A 141 -6.25 -9.37 20.75
CA SER A 141 -5.46 -8.13 20.77
C SER A 141 -5.36 -7.51 19.37
N THR A 142 -5.32 -6.18 19.28
CA THR A 142 -5.27 -5.41 18.02
C THR A 142 -3.97 -4.61 17.89
N GLY A 143 -3.62 -4.21 16.67
CA GLY A 143 -2.35 -3.52 16.34
C GLY A 143 -1.22 -4.48 15.94
N SER A 144 -0.02 -3.95 15.72
CA SER A 144 1.17 -4.76 15.44
C SER A 144 1.67 -5.47 16.71
N ILE A 145 1.48 -6.78 16.78
CA ILE A 145 1.86 -7.60 17.94
C ILE A 145 3.18 -8.31 17.65
N ALA A 146 4.19 -8.07 18.49
CA ALA A 146 5.50 -8.72 18.35
C ALA A 146 5.53 -10.14 18.93
N THR A 147 5.04 -10.31 20.17
CA THR A 147 5.02 -11.60 20.87
C THR A 147 3.90 -11.64 21.91
N TYR A 148 3.48 -12.86 22.28
CA TYR A 148 2.70 -13.13 23.48
C TYR A 148 3.60 -13.80 24.52
N SER A 149 3.62 -13.29 25.75
CA SER A 149 4.38 -13.87 26.86
C SER A 149 3.54 -13.89 28.13
N TRP A 150 3.50 -15.03 28.80
CA TRP A 150 2.80 -15.22 30.07
C TRP A 150 3.84 -15.48 31.16
N VAL A 151 3.94 -14.57 32.13
CA VAL A 151 4.83 -14.72 33.29
C VAL A 151 3.98 -15.00 34.51
N PHE A 152 4.23 -16.15 35.15
CA PHE A 152 3.65 -16.50 36.44
C PHE A 152 4.72 -16.31 37.52
N GLY A 153 4.31 -15.82 38.69
CA GLY A 153 5.18 -15.58 39.84
C GLY A 153 5.42 -16.80 40.71
#